data_AF-A0A7C7C4A2-F1
#
_entry.id   AF-A0A7C7C4A2-F1
#
_cell.length_a   1.000
_cell.length_b   1.000
_cell.length_c   1.000
_cell.angle_alpha   90.00
_cell.angle_beta   90.00
_cell.angle_gamma   90.00
#
_symmetry.space_group_name_H-M   'P 1'
#
loop_
_entity.id
_entity.type
_entity.pdbx_description
1 polymer ?
#
loop_
_entity_poly.entity_id
_entity_poly.type
_entity_poly.pdbx_seq_one_letter_code
_entity_poly.pdbx_strand_id
1 'polypeptide(L)'
;MSQEIKYGKLTKRIVFTETDHRHAQFILRLKHDNIKQSDFFRAIITGYIDQDESLQSYVDSVSQQSQLKISKSRKLREVGRAKKDSMGLSNGDVTDIFDLIAQEHPEL
;
A
#
# COMPACT_ATOMS: atom_id res chain seq x y z
N MET A 1 -26.23 -9.96 18.62
CA MET A 1 -25.08 -9.17 19.10
C MET A 1 -24.15 -8.99 17.92
N SER A 2 -24.33 -7.92 17.15
CA SER A 2 -23.43 -7.57 16.06
C SER A 2 -22.04 -7.34 16.64
N GLN A 3 -21.05 -8.12 16.21
CA GLN A 3 -19.66 -7.87 16.61
C GLN A 3 -19.26 -6.52 16.01
N GLU A 4 -18.92 -5.57 16.87
CA GLU A 4 -18.40 -4.27 16.44
C GLU A 4 -17.08 -4.49 15.69
N ILE A 5 -17.11 -4.35 14.36
CA ILE A 5 -15.95 -4.55 13.49
C ILE A 5 -14.98 -3.39 13.76
N LYS A 6 -13.87 -3.67 14.46
CA LYS A 6 -12.81 -2.69 14.75
C LYS A 6 -11.85 -2.54 13.57
N TYR A 7 -12.39 -2.26 12.38
CA TYR A 7 -11.59 -1.99 11.19
C TYR A 7 -10.63 -0.81 11.43
N GLY A 8 -9.41 -0.89 10.88
CA GLY A 8 -8.36 0.12 11.07
C GLY A 8 -7.75 0.22 12.49
N LYS A 9 -8.35 -0.43 13.51
CA LYS A 9 -7.91 -0.33 14.92
C LYS A 9 -7.22 -1.59 15.45
N LEU A 10 -7.15 -2.65 14.66
CA LEU A 10 -6.52 -3.92 15.02
C LEU A 10 -5.16 -4.07 14.35
N THR A 11 -4.17 -4.55 15.11
CA THR A 11 -2.86 -4.89 14.55
C THR A 11 -2.90 -6.25 13.86
N LYS A 12 -2.50 -6.31 12.59
CA LYS A 12 -2.34 -7.56 11.83
C LYS A 12 -0.85 -7.91 11.72
N ARG A 13 -0.49 -9.17 11.97
CA ARG A 13 0.89 -9.66 11.82
C ARG A 13 1.14 -10.05 10.36
N ILE A 14 2.19 -9.48 9.75
CA ILE A 14 2.66 -9.81 8.40
C ILE A 14 4.02 -10.50 8.53
N VAL A 15 4.16 -11.70 7.94
CA VAL A 15 5.39 -12.51 7.98
C VAL A 15 5.70 -12.99 6.57
N PHE A 16 6.97 -12.92 6.18
CA PHE A 16 7.50 -13.49 4.94
C PHE A 16 8.89 -14.07 5.22
N THR A 17 9.32 -15.01 4.38
CA THR A 17 10.61 -15.71 4.49
C THR A 17 11.61 -15.13 3.50
N GLU A 18 12.87 -15.07 3.90
CA GLU A 18 13.97 -14.64 3.03
C GLU A 18 15.25 -15.42 3.38
N THR A 19 16.19 -15.49 2.44
CA THR A 19 17.52 -16.07 2.68
C THR A 19 18.28 -15.26 3.72
N ASP A 20 19.11 -15.95 4.50
CA ASP A 20 20.00 -15.36 5.50
C ASP A 20 20.93 -14.29 4.89
N HIS A 21 21.47 -14.56 3.70
CA HIS A 21 22.35 -13.66 2.98
C HIS A 21 21.64 -12.34 2.61
N ARG A 22 20.44 -12.41 2.01
CA ARG A 22 19.68 -11.21 1.63
C ARG A 22 19.20 -10.45 2.86
N HIS A 23 18.80 -11.15 3.92
CA HIS A 23 18.45 -10.52 5.18
C HIS A 23 19.63 -9.74 5.77
N ALA A 24 20.83 -10.32 5.78
CA ALA A 24 22.03 -9.63 6.27
C ALA A 24 22.36 -8.36 5.46
N GLN A 25 22.31 -8.44 4.12
CA GLN A 25 22.50 -7.27 3.24
C GLN A 25 21.47 -6.17 3.52
N PHE A 26 20.21 -6.56 3.67
CA PHE A 26 19.12 -5.64 3.97
C PHE A 26 19.32 -4.93 5.31
N ILE A 27 19.65 -5.66 6.38
CA ILE A 27 19.93 -5.07 7.69
C ILE A 27 21.13 -4.12 7.64
N LEU A 28 22.19 -4.46 6.90
CA LEU A 28 23.34 -3.57 6.73
C LEU A 28 22.94 -2.26 6.06
N ARG A 29 22.11 -2.33 5.02
CA ARG A 29 21.63 -1.14 4.31
C ARG A 29 20.76 -0.27 5.21
N LEU A 30 19.84 -0.87 5.94
CA LEU A 30 18.99 -0.16 6.91
C LEU A 30 19.81 0.56 7.99
N LYS A 31 20.87 -0.08 8.50
CA LYS A 31 21.77 0.53 9.48
C LYS A 31 22.52 1.73 8.90
N HIS A 32 23.00 1.63 7.66
CA HIS A 32 23.66 2.74 6.97
C HIS A 32 22.74 3.96 6.89
N ASP A 33 21.46 3.74 6.60
CA ASP A 33 20.46 4.80 6.45
C ASP A 33 19.79 5.18 7.81
N ASN A 34 20.19 4.55 8.92
CA ASN A 34 19.62 4.70 10.27
C ASN A 34 18.09 4.48 10.35
N ILE A 35 17.59 3.47 9.63
CA ILE A 35 16.16 3.11 9.56
C ILE A 35 15.94 1.77 10.25
N LYS A 36 14.89 1.65 11.08
CA LYS A 36 14.48 0.34 11.63
C LYS A 36 13.73 -0.47 10.58
N GLN A 37 13.91 -1.79 10.60
CA GLN A 37 13.22 -2.69 9.67
C GLN A 37 11.71 -2.51 9.63
N SER A 38 11.07 -2.33 10.78
CA SER A 38 9.62 -2.12 10.84
C SER A 38 9.20 -0.78 10.25
N ASP A 39 10.00 0.27 10.43
CA ASP A 39 9.74 1.59 9.87
C ASP A 39 9.91 1.59 8.35
N PHE A 40 10.91 0.87 7.83
CA PHE A 40 11.06 0.65 6.39
C PHE A 40 9.82 0.01 5.78
N PHE A 41 9.34 -1.13 6.31
CA PHE A 41 8.18 -1.80 5.74
C PHE A 41 6.90 -0.96 5.87
N ARG A 42 6.71 -0.25 7.00
CA ARG A 42 5.57 0.67 7.13
C ARG A 42 5.62 1.78 6.09
N ALA A 43 6.80 2.39 5.88
CA ALA A 43 6.95 3.44 4.87
C ALA A 43 6.65 2.94 3.46
N ILE A 44 7.13 1.74 3.09
CA ILE A 44 6.84 1.14 1.78
C ILE A 44 5.35 0.81 1.63
N ILE A 45 4.69 0.27 2.67
CA ILE A 45 3.25 -0.02 2.65
C ILE A 45 2.46 1.28 2.45
N THR A 46 2.75 2.32 3.25
CA THR A 46 2.10 3.62 3.14
C THR A 46 2.30 4.22 1.75
N GLY A 47 3.55 4.32 1.29
CA GLY A 47 3.83 4.89 -0.03
C GLY A 47 3.19 4.09 -1.18
N TYR A 48 3.05 2.78 -1.05
CA TYR A 48 2.35 1.98 -2.05
C TYR A 48 0.84 2.25 -2.06
N ILE A 49 0.20 2.33 -0.89
CA ILE A 49 -1.24 2.66 -0.73
C ILE A 49 -1.53 4.07 -1.26
N ASP A 50 -0.67 5.02 -0.93
CA ASP A 50 -0.78 6.42 -1.33
C ASP A 50 -0.39 6.67 -2.80
N GLN A 51 -0.01 5.62 -3.52
CA GLN A 51 0.39 5.66 -4.92
C GLN A 51 1.60 6.56 -5.21
N ASP A 52 2.60 6.56 -4.32
CA ASP A 52 3.88 7.23 -4.54
C ASP A 52 4.47 6.86 -5.91
N GLU A 53 4.84 7.87 -6.70
CA GLU A 53 5.20 7.68 -8.11
C GLU A 53 6.46 6.83 -8.28
N SER A 54 7.44 6.99 -7.38
CA SER A 54 8.71 6.25 -7.43
C SER A 54 8.47 4.78 -7.11
N LEU A 55 7.68 4.49 -6.07
CA LEU A 55 7.31 3.13 -5.70
C LEU A 55 6.43 2.47 -6.76
N GLN A 56 5.45 3.18 -7.32
CA GLN A 56 4.60 2.65 -8.39
C GLN A 56 5.43 2.32 -9.63
N SER A 57 6.40 3.15 -9.99
CA SER A 57 7.31 2.89 -11.11
C SER A 57 8.20 1.67 -10.85
N TYR A 58 8.72 1.54 -9.63
CA TYR A 58 9.48 0.36 -9.23
C TYR A 58 8.64 -0.92 -9.27
N VAL A 59 7.42 -0.88 -8.74
CA VAL A 59 6.48 -2.01 -8.77
C VAL A 59 6.15 -2.41 -10.20
N ASP A 60 5.86 -1.45 -11.08
CA ASP A 60 5.63 -1.72 -12.50
C ASP A 60 6.82 -2.49 -13.13
N SER A 61 8.06 -2.13 -12.75
CA SER A 61 9.28 -2.77 -13.27
C SER A 61 9.51 -4.20 -12.78
N VAL A 62 9.06 -4.54 -11.56
CA VAL A 62 9.25 -5.87 -10.97
C VAL A 62 8.00 -6.76 -11.11
N SER A 63 6.86 -6.18 -11.46
CA SER A 63 5.63 -6.94 -11.65
C SER A 63 5.76 -7.84 -12.88
N GLN A 64 5.36 -9.11 -12.75
CA GLN A 64 5.23 -10.01 -13.91
C GLN A 64 3.97 -9.72 -14.73
N GLN A 65 3.37 -8.53 -14.58
CA GLN A 65 2.17 -8.16 -15.31
C GLN A 65 2.53 -7.79 -16.75
N SER A 66 1.62 -8.05 -17.68
CA SER A 66 1.83 -7.62 -19.06
C SER A 66 1.88 -6.10 -19.14
N GLN A 67 2.63 -5.57 -20.11
CA GLN A 67 2.71 -4.12 -20.38
C GLN A 67 1.32 -3.48 -20.61
N LEU A 68 0.36 -4.25 -21.14
CA LEU A 68 -1.04 -3.86 -21.26
C LEU A 68 -1.73 -3.65 -19.90
N LYS A 69 -1.48 -4.52 -18.92
CA LYS A 69 -2.02 -4.36 -17.56
C LYS A 69 -1.39 -3.18 -16.83
N ILE A 70 -0.07 -3.01 -16.99
CA ILE A 70 0.67 -1.86 -16.41
C ILE A 70 0.12 -0.54 -16.97
N SER A 71 0.03 -0.41 -18.29
CA SER A 71 -0.51 0.81 -18.93
C SER A 71 -1.96 1.09 -18.55
N LYS A 72 -2.81 0.05 -18.46
CA LYS A 72 -4.18 0.20 -17.96
C LYS A 72 -4.21 0.67 -16.51
N SER A 73 -3.36 0.11 -15.63
CA SER A 73 -3.22 0.52 -14.23
C SER A 73 -2.83 2.00 -14.11
N ARG A 74 -1.82 2.45 -14.86
CA ARG A 74 -1.42 3.87 -14.90
C ARG A 74 -2.56 4.79 -15.30
N LYS A 75 -3.25 4.47 -16.40
CA LYS A 75 -4.41 5.25 -16.86
C LYS A 75 -5.51 5.30 -15.80
N LEU A 76 -5.81 4.18 -15.13
CA LEU A 76 -6.81 4.14 -14.06
C LEU A 76 -6.39 5.02 -12.87
N ARG A 77 -5.11 5.03 -12.50
CA ARG A 77 -4.59 5.92 -11.44
C ARG A 77 -4.73 7.40 -11.82
N GLU A 78 -4.40 7.77 -13.05
CA GLU A 78 -4.57 9.13 -13.56
C GLU A 78 -6.04 9.57 -13.56
N VAL A 79 -6.93 8.74 -14.10
CA VAL A 79 -8.37 8.99 -14.12
C VAL A 79 -8.93 9.06 -12.70
N GLY A 80 -8.48 8.19 -11.80
CA GLY A 80 -8.88 8.19 -10.39
C GLY A 80 -8.51 9.48 -9.68
N ARG A 81 -7.28 9.98 -9.87
CA ARG A 81 -6.84 11.28 -9.33
C ARG A 81 -7.69 12.43 -9.86
N ALA A 82 -7.82 12.54 -11.18
CA ALA A 82 -8.62 13.59 -11.80
C ALA A 82 -10.09 13.56 -11.34
N LYS A 83 -10.65 12.36 -11.16
CA LYS A 83 -12.03 12.19 -10.70
C LYS A 83 -12.20 12.57 -9.23
N LYS A 84 -11.26 12.18 -8.37
CA LYS A 84 -11.22 12.60 -6.95
C LYS A 84 -11.21 14.12 -6.84
N ASP A 85 -10.34 14.78 -7.61
CA ASP A 85 -10.23 16.24 -7.64
C ASP A 85 -11.54 16.87 -8.14
N SER A 86 -12.13 16.34 -9.23
CA SER A 86 -13.39 16.85 -9.79
C SER A 86 -14.59 16.69 -8.86
N MET A 87 -14.57 15.70 -7.98
CA MET A 87 -15.63 15.44 -7.01
C MET A 87 -15.43 16.23 -5.71
N GLY A 88 -14.30 16.94 -5.55
CA GLY A 88 -13.97 17.67 -4.33
C GLY A 88 -13.76 16.76 -3.11
N LEU A 89 -13.47 15.48 -3.33
CA LEU A 89 -13.31 14.52 -2.24
C LEU A 89 -11.98 14.73 -1.52
N SER A 90 -12.06 15.02 -0.23
CA SER A 90 -10.88 15.07 0.64
C SER A 90 -10.32 13.67 0.87
N ASN A 91 -9.11 13.61 1.43
CA ASN A 91 -8.54 12.33 1.88
C ASN A 91 -9.41 11.67 2.96
N GLY A 92 -10.08 12.47 3.81
CA GLY A 92 -11.01 11.96 4.82
C GLY A 92 -12.23 11.29 4.20
N ASP A 93 -12.86 11.92 3.21
CA ASP A 93 -14.04 11.36 2.54
C ASP A 93 -13.71 10.02 1.86
N VAL A 94 -12.51 9.89 1.31
CA VAL A 94 -12.04 8.64 0.71
C VAL A 94 -11.86 7.55 1.78
N THR A 95 -11.30 7.89 2.94
CA THR A 95 -11.17 6.95 4.07
C THR A 95 -12.53 6.48 4.57
N ASP A 96 -13.50 7.38 4.74
CA ASP A 96 -14.84 7.05 5.20
C ASP A 96 -15.55 6.07 4.23
N ILE A 97 -15.32 6.22 2.92
CA ILE A 97 -15.82 5.28 1.90
C ILE A 97 -15.18 3.89 2.08
N PHE A 98 -13.87 3.82 2.32
CA PHE A 98 -13.19 2.53 2.54
C PHE A 98 -13.63 1.86 3.84
N ASP A 99 -13.88 2.64 4.90
CA ASP A 99 -14.41 2.12 6.17
C ASP A 99 -15.80 1.50 5.98
N LEU A 100 -16.67 2.14 5.18
CA LEU A 100 -17.98 1.58 4.81
C LEU A 100 -17.85 0.26 4.03
N ILE A 101 -16.99 0.23 3.01
CA ILE A 101 -16.76 -0.99 2.21
C ILE A 101 -16.23 -2.12 3.09
N ALA A 102 -15.31 -1.83 4.01
CA ALA A 102 -14.74 -2.83 4.91
C ALA A 102 -15.77 -3.38 5.92
N GLN A 103 -16.76 -2.57 6.32
CA GLN A 103 -17.88 -3.06 7.14
C GLN A 103 -18.78 -4.04 6.37
N GLU A 104 -19.01 -3.78 5.08
CA GLU A 104 -19.80 -4.68 4.21
C GLU A 104 -19.02 -5.96 3.82
N HIS A 105 -17.69 -5.87 3.79
CA HIS A 105 -16.78 -6.95 3.37
C HIS A 105 -15.69 -7.23 4.43
N PRO A 106 -16.04 -7.81 5.59
CA PRO A 106 -15.11 -8.07 6.70
C PRO A 106 -14.00 -9.09 6.39
N GLU A 107 -14.11 -9.82 5.28
CA GLU A 107 -13.14 -10.82 4.82
C GLU A 107 -11.93 -10.25 4.08
N LEU A 108 -11.98 -8.97 3.65
CA LEU A 108 -10.89 -8.24 2.99
C LEU A 108 -9.81 -7.80 4.00
#